data_AF-A0A3B4ATM5-F1
#
_entry.id   AF-A0A3B4ATM5-F1
#
_cell.length_a   1.000
_cell.length_b   1.000
_cell.length_c   1.000
_cell.angle_alpha   90.00
_cell.angle_beta   90.00
_cell.angle_gamma   90.00
#
_symmetry.space_group_name_H-M   'P 1'
#
loop_
_entity.id
_entity.type
_entity.pdbx_description
1 polymer ?
#
loop_
_entity_poly.entity_id
_entity_poly.type
_entity_poly.pdbx_seq_one_letter_code
_entity_poly.pdbx_strand_id
1 'polypeptide(L)'
;MSNWYMLNCYISENKMSQYGLFRTISLAQCLHRSSTSLCQINLSNRIQTCGYAKKVAAKGKGKGMVKEELKGPEICKDPVRLTTYAVGVNIFKQGEDPKLKEPGEYPDWLFQLNLGMPNKLNELEADTWEYWKRLRKENMWRHNKLHKGKKF
;
A
#
# COMPACT_ATOMS: atom_id res chain seq x y z
N MET A 1 -5.03 41.24 0.66
CA MET A 1 -4.09 40.11 0.85
C MET A 1 -4.87 38.81 0.86
N SER A 2 -4.75 38.03 -0.22
CA SER A 2 -4.87 36.57 -0.31
C SER A 2 -5.01 36.23 -1.79
N ASN A 3 -3.87 36.25 -2.47
CA ASN A 3 -3.72 35.86 -3.86
C ASN A 3 -2.95 34.53 -3.87
N TRP A 4 -3.64 33.42 -4.11
CA TRP A 4 -3.03 32.14 -4.50
C TRP A 4 -3.90 31.53 -5.61
N TYR A 5 -3.76 32.13 -6.79
CA TYR A 5 -4.10 31.48 -8.04
C TYR A 5 -3.19 30.26 -8.23
N MET A 6 -3.82 29.17 -8.67
CA MET A 6 -3.35 28.35 -9.79
C MET A 6 -1.92 27.83 -9.73
N LEU A 7 -1.78 26.64 -9.15
CA LEU A 7 -0.84 25.64 -9.67
C LEU A 7 -1.67 24.44 -10.13
N ASN A 8 -2.10 24.53 -11.40
CA ASN A 8 -2.57 23.40 -12.17
C ASN A 8 -1.36 22.50 -12.46
N CYS A 9 -1.38 21.27 -11.95
CA CYS A 9 -0.67 20.15 -12.58
C CYS A 9 -1.72 19.11 -12.99
N TYR A 10 -2.28 19.37 -14.17
CA TYR A 10 -2.55 18.41 -15.24
C TYR A 10 -2.61 16.93 -14.82
N ILE A 11 -3.76 16.50 -14.30
CA ILE A 11 -4.11 15.08 -14.27
C ILE A 11 -4.57 14.73 -15.69
N SER A 12 -3.63 14.19 -16.45
CA SER A 12 -3.85 13.47 -17.70
C SER A 12 -5.11 12.59 -17.61
N GLU A 13 -6.10 12.93 -18.43
CA GLU A 13 -7.28 12.12 -18.72
C GLU A 13 -6.87 10.76 -19.28
N ASN A 14 -6.75 9.76 -18.41
CA ASN A 14 -6.80 8.38 -18.86
C ASN A 14 -8.26 8.02 -19.12
N LYS A 15 -8.61 7.97 -20.42
CA LYS A 15 -9.81 7.34 -20.95
C LYS A 15 -9.94 5.92 -20.40
N MET A 16 -10.87 5.70 -19.48
CA MET A 16 -11.45 4.38 -19.21
C MET A 16 -12.91 4.44 -19.66
N SER A 17 -13.13 4.09 -20.92
CA SER A 17 -13.89 2.90 -21.31
C SER A 17 -15.25 2.83 -20.62
N GLN A 18 -16.24 3.34 -21.36
CA GLN A 18 -17.66 2.98 -21.36
C GLN A 18 -17.98 1.70 -20.60
N TYR A 19 -18.95 1.72 -19.67
CA TYR A 19 -20.13 0.83 -19.62
C TYR A 19 -21.11 1.35 -18.53
N GLY A 20 -22.39 1.52 -18.88
CA GLY A 20 -23.48 1.58 -17.90
C GLY A 20 -24.24 2.91 -17.78
N LEU A 21 -24.98 3.28 -18.83
CA LEU A 21 -26.05 4.28 -18.74
C LEU A 21 -27.20 3.71 -17.88
N PHE A 22 -27.27 4.06 -16.59
CA PHE A 22 -28.52 3.93 -15.84
C PHE A 22 -29.30 5.23 -15.96
N ARG A 23 -30.34 5.22 -16.82
CA ARG A 23 -31.34 6.28 -16.89
C ARG A 23 -32.14 6.30 -15.58
N THR A 24 -31.84 7.23 -14.68
CA THR A 24 -32.76 7.53 -13.57
C THR A 24 -33.86 8.44 -14.08
N ILE A 25 -35.08 7.91 -14.19
CA ILE A 25 -36.28 8.73 -14.39
C ILE A 25 -36.56 9.42 -13.05
N SER A 26 -36.24 10.70 -12.94
CA SER A 26 -36.71 11.53 -11.83
C SER A 26 -38.15 11.97 -12.13
N LEU A 27 -39.13 11.37 -11.45
CA LEU A 27 -40.47 11.96 -11.37
C LEU A 27 -40.42 13.13 -10.39
N ALA A 28 -40.10 14.32 -10.91
CA ALA A 28 -40.24 15.56 -10.18
C ALA A 28 -41.73 15.94 -10.13
N GLN A 29 -42.39 15.67 -9.02
CA GLN A 29 -43.69 16.31 -8.75
C GLN A 29 -43.43 17.76 -8.34
N CYS A 30 -43.62 18.67 -9.28
CA CYS A 30 -43.59 20.11 -9.02
C CYS A 30 -44.89 20.51 -8.32
N LEU A 31 -44.86 20.68 -7.00
CA LEU A 31 -45.90 21.42 -6.29
C LEU A 31 -45.50 22.89 -6.22
N HIS A 32 -46.17 23.70 -7.01
CA HIS A 32 -46.06 25.15 -6.98
C HIS A 32 -46.77 25.69 -5.72
N ARG A 33 -46.00 26.17 -4.73
CA ARG A 33 -46.45 27.25 -3.85
C ARG A 33 -45.27 28.03 -3.28
N SER A 34 -45.46 29.33 -3.25
CA SER A 34 -44.55 30.42 -2.90
C SER A 34 -43.81 30.27 -1.57
N SER A 35 -42.57 30.80 -1.58
CA SER A 35 -41.67 31.12 -0.46
C SER A 35 -40.73 30.00 0.04
N THR A 36 -39.43 30.24 -0.15
CA THR A 36 -38.26 29.64 0.51
C THR A 36 -38.27 28.12 0.69
N SER A 37 -37.94 27.37 -0.37
CA SER A 37 -37.58 25.96 -0.25
C SER A 37 -36.08 25.84 0.06
N LEU A 38 -35.73 25.56 1.31
CA LEU A 38 -34.49 24.83 1.59
C LEU A 38 -34.71 23.42 1.05
N CYS A 39 -34.10 23.13 -0.09
CA CYS A 39 -34.05 21.78 -0.65
C CYS A 39 -33.17 20.92 0.26
N GLN A 40 -33.77 20.37 1.31
CA GLN A 40 -33.14 19.37 2.16
C GLN A 40 -33.12 18.07 1.38
N ILE A 41 -32.04 17.87 0.63
CA ILE A 41 -31.72 16.60 -0.01
C ILE A 41 -31.42 15.64 1.15
N ASN A 42 -32.39 14.83 1.57
CA ASN A 42 -32.15 13.72 2.48
C ASN A 42 -31.35 12.66 1.71
N LEU A 43 -30.04 12.90 1.55
CA LEU A 43 -29.09 11.89 1.11
C LEU A 43 -28.90 10.94 2.29
N SER A 44 -29.89 10.09 2.51
CA SER A 44 -29.75 8.95 3.40
C SER A 44 -28.74 8.02 2.74
N ASN A 45 -27.46 8.24 3.03
CA ASN A 45 -26.36 7.38 2.63
C ASN A 45 -26.57 6.04 3.34
N ARG A 46 -27.43 5.19 2.78
CA ARG A 46 -27.59 3.81 3.20
C ARG A 46 -26.33 3.07 2.77
N ILE A 47 -25.32 3.10 3.64
CA ILE A 47 -24.12 2.27 3.51
C ILE A 47 -24.61 0.82 3.44
N GLN A 48 -24.52 0.22 2.26
CA GLN A 48 -24.81 -1.19 2.09
C GLN A 48 -23.66 -1.97 2.73
N THR A 49 -23.89 -2.47 3.95
CA THR A 49 -22.96 -3.38 4.60
C THR A 49 -23.22 -4.79 4.05
N CYS A 50 -22.30 -5.31 3.24
CA CYS A 50 -22.34 -6.71 2.84
C CYS A 50 -22.07 -7.58 4.09
N GLY A 51 -23.13 -8.11 4.71
CA GLY A 51 -23.08 -8.99 5.89
C GLY A 51 -22.49 -10.38 5.65
N TYR A 52 -21.61 -10.55 4.67
CA TYR A 52 -21.01 -11.85 4.32
C TYR A 52 -20.01 -12.33 5.38
N ALA A 53 -19.45 -11.43 6.20
CA ALA A 53 -18.56 -11.80 7.30
C ALA A 53 -19.37 -12.15 8.56
N LYS A 54 -19.56 -13.45 8.81
CA LYS A 54 -20.00 -13.95 10.12
C LYS A 54 -18.97 -13.55 11.18
N LYS A 55 -19.37 -12.78 12.19
CA LYS A 55 -18.53 -12.54 13.37
C LYS A 55 -18.16 -13.91 13.96
N VAL A 56 -16.87 -14.22 14.01
CA VAL A 56 -16.38 -15.40 14.73
C VAL A 56 -16.71 -15.19 16.20
N ALA A 57 -17.70 -15.94 16.69
CA ALA A 57 -17.93 -16.05 18.13
C ALA A 57 -16.65 -16.60 18.74
N ALA A 58 -16.07 -15.87 19.70
CA ALA A 58 -14.94 -16.32 20.49
C ALA A 58 -15.39 -17.55 21.31
N LYS A 59 -15.31 -18.72 20.69
CA LYS A 59 -15.73 -19.98 21.27
C LYS A 59 -14.49 -20.66 21.84
N GLY A 60 -14.34 -20.55 23.15
CA GLY A 60 -13.87 -21.61 24.04
C GLY A 60 -12.40 -22.05 23.93
N LYS A 61 -11.68 -21.90 25.04
CA LYS A 61 -10.45 -22.61 25.37
C LYS A 61 -10.48 -24.07 24.89
N GLY A 62 -9.72 -24.36 23.84
CA GLY A 62 -9.38 -25.71 23.39
C GLY A 62 -7.93 -26.03 23.75
N LYS A 63 -7.74 -27.20 24.37
CA LYS A 63 -6.52 -27.72 24.96
C LYS A 63 -5.36 -27.84 23.97
N GLY A 64 -4.16 -27.46 24.44
CA GLY A 64 -2.89 -28.13 24.16
C GLY A 64 -2.57 -28.42 22.69
N MET A 65 -2.40 -27.38 21.87
CA MET A 65 -1.52 -27.51 20.72
C MET A 65 -0.11 -27.31 21.27
N VAL A 66 0.64 -28.41 21.44
CA VAL A 66 2.09 -28.32 21.58
C VAL A 66 2.54 -27.47 20.40
N LYS A 67 2.94 -26.25 20.70
CA LYS A 67 3.58 -25.36 19.75
C LYS A 67 4.92 -26.04 19.50
N GLU A 68 4.94 -26.95 18.53
CA GLU A 68 6.18 -27.46 17.97
C GLU A 68 6.90 -26.20 17.51
N GLU A 69 7.90 -25.81 18.30
CA GLU A 69 8.66 -24.60 18.06
C GLU A 69 9.42 -24.90 16.76
N LEU A 70 8.90 -24.37 15.66
CA LEU A 70 9.50 -24.52 14.33
C LEU A 70 10.90 -23.91 14.42
N LYS A 71 11.87 -24.73 14.81
CA LYS A 71 13.28 -24.37 14.79
C LYS A 71 13.63 -24.16 13.33
N GLY A 72 14.10 -22.95 13.01
CA GLY A 72 14.61 -22.66 11.69
C GLY A 72 15.72 -23.65 11.31
N PRO A 73 15.97 -23.82 9.99
CA PRO A 73 17.06 -24.67 9.53
C PRO A 73 18.39 -24.25 10.16
N GLU A 74 19.23 -25.23 10.47
CA GLU A 74 20.52 -24.98 11.09
C GLU A 74 21.41 -24.15 10.15
N ILE A 75 21.94 -23.05 10.68
CA ILE A 75 22.78 -22.10 9.93
C ILE A 75 24.24 -22.56 10.04
N CYS A 76 24.95 -22.65 8.90
CA CYS A 76 26.39 -22.92 8.88
C CYS A 76 27.16 -21.80 9.58
N LYS A 77 28.10 -22.15 10.46
CA LYS A 77 28.95 -21.20 11.22
C LYS A 77 30.37 -21.09 10.68
N ASP A 78 30.68 -21.83 9.62
CA ASP A 78 32.03 -21.90 9.06
C ASP A 78 32.33 -20.67 8.20
N PRO A 79 33.35 -19.86 8.53
CA PRO A 79 33.60 -18.59 7.85
C PRO A 79 34.02 -18.77 6.39
N VAL A 80 34.78 -19.83 6.09
CA VAL A 80 35.24 -20.14 4.72
C VAL A 80 34.06 -20.47 3.81
N ARG A 81 33.08 -21.23 4.32
CA ARG A 81 31.92 -21.64 3.53
C ARG A 81 31.00 -20.45 3.25
N LEU A 82 30.81 -19.56 4.22
CA LEU A 82 29.99 -18.35 4.08
C LEU A 82 30.56 -17.32 3.10
N THR A 83 31.88 -17.32 2.89
CA THR A 83 32.55 -16.40 1.94
C THR A 83 32.71 -16.98 0.55
N THR A 84 32.63 -18.30 0.39
CA THR A 84 32.83 -18.98 -0.91
C THR A 84 31.52 -19.42 -1.56
N TYR A 85 30.50 -19.72 -0.76
CA TYR A 85 29.20 -20.21 -1.23
C TYR A 85 28.06 -19.35 -0.69
N ALA A 86 27.00 -19.21 -1.47
CA ALA A 86 25.78 -18.56 -1.03
C ALA A 86 24.91 -19.57 -0.26
N VAL A 87 25.30 -19.83 0.99
CA VAL A 87 24.64 -20.81 1.87
C VAL A 87 23.17 -20.45 2.10
N GLY A 88 22.27 -21.42 1.89
CA GLY A 88 20.83 -21.25 2.13
C GLY A 88 20.05 -20.70 0.93
N VAL A 89 20.69 -20.58 -0.23
CA VAL A 89 20.01 -20.23 -1.49
C VAL A 89 19.33 -21.45 -2.10
N ASN A 90 19.91 -22.65 -1.96
CA ASN A 90 19.27 -23.86 -2.47
C ASN A 90 18.13 -24.32 -1.55
N ILE A 91 16.90 -24.27 -2.06
CA ILE A 91 15.69 -24.76 -1.35
C ILE A 91 15.35 -26.23 -1.65
N PHE A 92 16.03 -26.85 -2.62
CA PHE A 92 15.77 -28.23 -3.02
C PHE A 92 16.48 -29.21 -2.08
N LYS A 93 15.89 -30.40 -1.88
CA LYS A 93 16.49 -31.48 -1.06
C LYS A 93 17.75 -32.07 -1.69
N GLN A 94 17.86 -31.98 -3.02
CA GLN A 94 18.99 -32.42 -3.80
C GLN A 94 19.61 -31.21 -4.49
N GLY A 95 20.95 -31.16 -4.51
CA GLY A 95 21.71 -30.06 -5.07
C GLY A 95 22.57 -29.38 -4.00
N GLU A 96 23.60 -28.68 -4.47
CA GLU A 96 24.51 -27.91 -3.63
C GLU A 96 24.20 -26.41 -3.76
N ASP A 97 24.58 -25.63 -2.75
CA ASP A 97 24.49 -24.18 -2.81
C ASP A 97 25.40 -23.62 -3.93
N PRO A 98 24.95 -22.58 -4.65
CA PRO A 98 25.75 -21.97 -5.70
C PRO A 98 27.00 -21.29 -5.13
N LYS A 99 28.13 -21.47 -5.80
CA LYS A 99 29.40 -20.81 -5.48
C LYS A 99 29.34 -19.32 -5.86
N LEU A 100 29.90 -18.47 -5.01
CA LEU A 100 30.06 -17.04 -5.31
C LEU A 100 31.10 -16.87 -6.42
N LYS A 101 30.77 -16.01 -7.38
CA LYS A 101 31.61 -15.69 -8.54
C LYS A 101 32.49 -14.48 -8.24
N GLU A 102 33.46 -14.23 -9.10
CA GLU A 102 34.26 -13.01 -9.07
C GLU A 102 33.39 -11.78 -9.38
N PRO A 103 33.72 -10.58 -8.85
CA PRO A 103 32.90 -9.38 -9.00
C PRO A 103 32.64 -8.99 -10.46
N GLY A 104 33.57 -9.28 -11.39
CA GLY A 104 33.44 -8.98 -12.81
C GLY A 104 32.43 -9.86 -13.57
N GLU A 105 31.97 -10.97 -12.99
CA GLU A 105 30.90 -11.77 -13.59
C GLU A 105 29.50 -11.23 -13.26
N TYR A 106 29.41 -10.33 -12.28
CA TYR A 106 28.15 -9.70 -11.90
C TYR A 106 27.95 -8.39 -12.67
N PRO A 107 26.69 -8.04 -12.99
CA PRO A 107 26.42 -6.81 -13.72
C PRO A 107 26.71 -5.56 -12.88
N ASP A 108 27.21 -4.51 -13.53
CA ASP A 108 27.67 -3.28 -12.87
C ASP A 108 26.63 -2.60 -11.98
N TRP A 109 25.35 -2.65 -12.37
CA TRP A 109 24.26 -2.02 -11.62
C TRP A 109 24.13 -2.59 -10.19
N LEU A 110 24.61 -3.81 -9.94
CA LEU A 110 24.59 -4.42 -8.61
C LEU A 110 25.41 -3.61 -7.61
N PHE A 111 26.56 -3.09 -8.05
CA PHE A 111 27.48 -2.32 -7.21
C PHE A 111 27.10 -0.83 -7.13
N GLN A 112 26.12 -0.39 -7.91
CA GLN A 112 25.60 0.98 -7.90
C GLN A 112 24.39 1.15 -6.96
N LEU A 113 23.95 0.09 -6.29
CA LEU A 113 22.82 0.14 -5.37
C LEU A 113 23.16 0.91 -4.08
N ASN A 114 22.22 1.74 -3.64
CA ASN A 114 22.32 2.43 -2.35
C ASN A 114 22.08 1.46 -1.19
N LEU A 115 23.16 1.00 -0.55
CA LEU A 115 23.12 0.17 0.66
C LEU A 115 22.98 0.98 1.96
N GLY A 116 23.04 2.31 1.84
CA GLY A 116 22.99 3.23 2.97
C GLY A 116 21.58 3.55 3.45
N MET A 117 21.47 4.66 4.17
CA MET A 117 20.17 5.19 4.58
C MET A 117 19.35 5.59 3.36
N PRO A 118 18.03 5.37 3.37
CA PRO A 118 17.18 5.82 2.27
C PRO A 118 17.20 7.35 2.19
N ASN A 119 17.33 7.87 0.97
CA ASN A 119 17.35 9.31 0.69
C ASN A 119 16.11 9.99 1.27
N LYS A 120 16.32 11.16 1.88
CA LYS A 120 15.22 11.98 2.40
C LYS A 120 14.56 12.74 1.26
N LEU A 121 13.34 13.23 1.51
CA LEU A 121 12.59 13.99 0.52
C LEU A 121 13.35 15.25 0.05
N ASN A 122 14.06 15.92 0.95
CA ASN A 122 14.80 17.15 0.63
C ASN A 122 16.06 16.91 -0.25
N GLU A 123 16.54 15.67 -0.30
CA GLU A 123 17.74 15.28 -1.06
C GLU A 123 17.36 14.76 -2.46
N LEU A 124 16.07 14.52 -2.71
CA LEU A 124 15.55 14.01 -3.97
C LEU A 124 15.11 15.16 -4.87
N GLU A 125 15.42 15.05 -6.16
CA GLU A 125 14.98 15.99 -7.19
C GLU A 125 13.47 15.85 -7.46
N ALA A 126 12.77 16.98 -7.56
CA ALA A 126 11.30 17.02 -7.67
C ALA A 126 10.75 16.34 -8.94
N ASP A 127 11.54 16.29 -10.01
CA ASP A 127 11.12 15.72 -11.30
C ASP A 127 11.30 14.19 -11.38
N THR A 128 11.77 13.57 -10.31
CA THR A 128 12.00 12.11 -10.27
C THR A 128 10.79 11.37 -9.71
N TRP A 129 10.46 10.21 -10.26
CA TRP A 129 9.37 9.35 -9.73
C TRP A 129 9.55 8.99 -8.24
N GLU A 130 10.80 8.82 -7.82
CA GLU A 130 11.16 8.47 -6.43
C GLU A 130 10.77 9.56 -5.43
N TYR A 131 10.92 10.83 -5.81
CA TYR A 131 10.48 11.98 -5.03
C TYR A 131 8.98 11.91 -4.74
N TRP A 132 8.16 11.71 -5.78
CA TRP A 132 6.71 11.64 -5.64
C TRP A 132 6.26 10.42 -4.83
N LYS A 133 6.93 9.28 -5.01
CA LYS A 133 6.69 8.07 -4.21
C LYS A 133 6.99 8.32 -2.73
N ARG A 134 8.08 9.02 -2.43
CA ARG A 134 8.49 9.39 -1.06
C ARG A 134 7.51 10.39 -0.44
N LEU A 135 7.16 11.45 -1.16
CA LEU A 135 6.21 12.49 -0.74
C LEU A 135 4.85 11.87 -0.39
N ARG A 136 4.32 10.98 -1.23
CA ARG A 136 3.06 10.28 -0.97
C ARG A 136 3.11 9.48 0.34
N LYS A 137 4.23 8.79 0.59
CA LYS A 137 4.42 7.99 1.79
C LYS A 137 4.44 8.87 3.05
N GLU A 138 5.13 10.01 3.00
CA GLU A 138 5.19 10.97 4.11
C GLU A 138 3.83 11.62 4.39
N ASN A 139 3.08 11.96 3.35
CA ASN A 139 1.71 12.48 3.50
C ASN A 139 0.77 11.44 4.13
N MET A 140 0.87 10.17 3.73
CA MET A 140 0.10 9.09 4.34
C MET A 140 0.45 8.92 5.82
N TRP A 141 1.74 8.95 6.18
CA TRP A 141 2.16 8.89 7.58
C TRP A 141 1.65 10.07 8.40
N ARG A 142 1.72 11.28 7.85
CA ARG A 142 1.16 12.49 8.49
C ARG A 142 -0.33 12.35 8.70
N HIS A 143 -1.08 11.92 7.68
CA HIS A 143 -2.51 11.69 7.78
C HIS A 143 -2.85 10.66 8.86
N ASN A 144 -2.21 9.49 8.83
CA ASN A 144 -2.43 8.44 9.82
C ASN A 144 -2.10 8.92 11.25
N LYS A 145 -1.05 9.72 11.42
CA LYS A 145 -0.69 10.30 12.72
C LYS A 145 -1.76 11.28 13.23
N LEU A 146 -2.28 12.14 12.36
CA LEU A 146 -3.31 13.13 12.71
C LEU A 146 -4.70 12.51 12.93
N HIS A 147 -4.99 11.40 12.25
CA HIS A 147 -6.25 10.68 12.39
C HIS A 147 -6.22 9.61 13.48
N LYS A 148 -5.06 9.38 14.11
CA LYS A 148 -4.95 8.49 15.25
C LYS A 148 -5.80 9.02 16.40
N GLY A 149 -6.79 8.22 16.81
CA GLY A 149 -7.66 8.54 17.95
C GLY A 149 -8.89 9.39 17.62
N LYS A 150 -9.11 9.79 16.36
CA LYS A 150 -10.37 10.41 15.95
C LYS A 150 -11.46 9.34 15.92
N LYS A 151 -12.59 9.61 16.59
CA LYS A 151 -13.80 8.78 16.48
C LYS A 151 -14.53 9.14 15.17
N PHE A 152 -15.22 8.15 14.62
CA PHE A 152 -16.02 8.28 13.39
C PHE A 152 -17.25 9.16 13.60
#